data_AF-S9PHW1-F1
#
_entry.id   AF-S9PHW1-F1
#
_cell.length_a   1.000
_cell.length_b   1.000
_cell.length_c   1.000
_cell.angle_alpha   90.00
_cell.angle_beta   90.00
_cell.angle_gamma   90.00
#
_symmetry.space_group_name_H-M   'P 1'
#
loop_
_entity.id
_entity.type
_entity.pdbx_description
1 polymer ?
#
loop_
_entity_poly.entity_id
_entity_poly.type
_entity_poly.pdbx_seq_one_letter_code
_entity_poly.pdbx_strand_id
1 'polypeptide(L)'
;MLLKHLYRISLEEPPLWCFFIGVGGQTSDMMEGLRIERLHAYIHGFKNAQREMSVEDEEASAFFDWLIETGEFPGQGWHCKYLSDEGGDELRAIGKFFGLLHKYLLEQRPAWFLDLNKAPQPSQIHRGSGEPVRPDIRLPGHVDVAASSR
;
A
#
# COMPACT_ATOMS: atom_id res chain seq x y z
N MET A 1 9.79 -6.34 -4.38
CA MET A 1 9.55 -6.65 -2.93
C MET A 1 8.68 -5.59 -2.26
N LEU A 2 8.97 -4.31 -2.44
CA LEU A 2 8.22 -3.19 -1.86
C LEU A 2 6.74 -3.23 -2.26
N LEU A 3 6.41 -3.44 -3.55
CA LEU A 3 5.00 -3.47 -3.98
C LEU A 3 4.21 -4.58 -3.31
N LYS A 4 4.79 -5.78 -3.17
CA LYS A 4 4.16 -6.87 -2.43
C LYS A 4 3.88 -6.49 -0.98
N HIS A 5 4.81 -5.78 -0.33
CA HIS A 5 4.63 -5.32 1.03
C HIS A 5 3.55 -4.23 1.15
N LEU A 6 3.60 -3.20 0.30
CA LEU A 6 2.58 -2.14 0.24
C LEU A 6 1.20 -2.70 -0.10
N TYR A 7 1.14 -3.67 -1.02
CA TYR A 7 -0.09 -4.39 -1.33
C TYR A 7 -0.63 -5.08 -0.08
N ARG A 8 0.22 -5.78 0.68
CA ARG A 8 -0.24 -6.44 1.89
C ARG A 8 -0.78 -5.48 2.94
N ILE A 9 -0.16 -4.30 3.11
CA ILE A 9 -0.67 -3.24 3.99
C ILE A 9 -2.01 -2.71 3.48
N SER A 10 -2.11 -2.45 2.18
CA SER A 10 -3.29 -1.83 1.55
C SER A 10 -4.58 -2.64 1.64
N LEU A 11 -4.48 -3.95 1.93
CA LEU A 11 -5.63 -4.82 2.16
C LEU A 11 -6.21 -4.65 3.58
N GLU A 12 -5.46 -4.06 4.50
CA GLU A 12 -5.99 -3.69 5.81
C GLU A 12 -6.94 -2.49 5.68
N GLU A 13 -7.94 -2.39 6.55
CA GLU A 13 -8.83 -1.22 6.59
C GLU A 13 -8.22 -0.10 7.44
N PRO A 14 -8.46 1.18 7.13
CA PRO A 14 -8.24 2.25 8.10
C PRO A 14 -9.05 2.01 9.38
N PRO A 15 -8.51 2.24 10.59
CA PRO A 15 -7.23 2.86 10.92
C PRO A 15 -5.99 1.95 10.82
N LEU A 16 -6.12 0.65 10.54
CA LEU A 16 -5.06 -0.34 10.77
C LEU A 16 -3.77 -0.08 9.99
N TRP A 17 -3.81 0.69 8.90
CA TRP A 17 -2.60 1.20 8.22
C TRP A 17 -1.62 1.87 9.18
N CYS A 18 -2.13 2.51 10.23
CA CYS A 18 -1.36 3.23 11.23
C CYS A 18 -0.33 2.34 11.95
N PHE A 19 -0.61 1.04 12.10
CA PHE A 19 0.31 0.07 12.71
C PHE A 19 1.53 -0.22 11.82
N PHE A 20 1.42 0.00 10.52
CA PHE A 20 2.47 -0.31 9.54
C PHE A 20 3.27 0.92 9.13
N ILE A 21 2.58 2.04 8.88
CA ILE A 21 3.22 3.30 8.47
C ILE A 21 3.58 4.21 9.64
N GLY A 22 3.31 3.75 10.87
CA GLY A 22 3.71 4.37 12.13
C GLY A 22 2.73 5.43 12.65
N VAL A 23 2.35 5.29 13.93
CA VAL A 23 1.78 6.35 14.76
C VAL A 23 2.89 6.87 15.67
N GLY A 24 3.27 8.14 15.57
CA GLY A 24 4.11 8.77 16.60
C GLY A 24 3.36 8.69 17.93
N GLY A 25 4.01 8.21 19.00
CA GLY A 25 3.38 7.81 20.29
C GLY A 25 2.70 8.91 21.11
N GLN A 26 2.17 9.96 20.48
CA GLN A 26 1.51 11.10 21.10
C GLN A 26 0.06 11.31 20.68
N THR A 27 -0.54 10.50 19.80
CA THR A 27 -1.96 10.65 19.45
C THR A 27 -2.81 9.63 20.20
N SER A 28 -3.81 10.12 20.94
CA SER A 28 -4.85 9.28 21.55
C SER A 28 -5.80 8.68 20.51
N ASP A 29 -5.80 9.23 19.29
CA ASP A 29 -6.52 8.75 18.12
C ASP A 29 -5.54 8.21 17.06
N MET A 30 -5.78 6.98 16.60
CA MET A 30 -5.00 6.34 15.54
C MET A 30 -5.20 7.02 14.18
N MET A 31 -6.38 7.60 13.94
CA MET A 31 -6.71 8.30 12.70
C MET A 31 -5.97 9.63 12.59
N GLU A 32 -5.82 10.37 13.70
CA GLU A 32 -4.99 11.59 13.76
C GLU A 32 -3.51 11.31 13.46
N GLY A 33 -3.08 10.07 13.67
CA GLY A 33 -1.73 9.60 13.37
C GLY A 33 -1.50 9.28 11.90
N LEU A 34 -2.54 9.10 11.08
CA LEU A 34 -2.40 8.81 9.66
C LEU A 34 -2.01 10.08 8.91
N ARG A 35 -0.83 10.05 8.29
CA ARG A 35 -0.26 11.16 7.54
C ARG A 35 0.36 10.62 6.27
N ILE A 36 0.03 11.20 5.12
CA ILE A 36 0.58 10.75 3.83
C ILE A 36 2.10 10.91 3.79
N GLU A 37 2.67 11.87 4.52
CA GLU A 37 4.11 12.04 4.64
C GLU A 37 4.77 10.85 5.34
N ARG A 38 4.06 10.15 6.24
CA ARG A 38 4.59 8.94 6.88
C ARG A 38 4.62 7.76 5.93
N LEU A 39 3.58 7.58 5.11
CA LEU A 39 3.63 6.60 4.02
C LEU A 39 4.77 6.93 3.05
N HIS A 40 4.93 8.20 2.69
CA HIS A 40 6.02 8.64 1.84
C HIS A 40 7.40 8.35 2.46
N ALA A 41 7.60 8.70 3.73
CA ALA A 41 8.84 8.43 4.46
C ALA A 41 9.11 6.92 4.59
N TYR A 42 8.07 6.12 4.84
CA TYR A 42 8.16 4.67 4.90
C TYR A 42 8.67 4.08 3.57
N ILE A 43 8.02 4.45 2.46
CA ILE A 43 8.40 4.03 1.10
C ILE A 43 9.85 4.46 0.79
N HIS A 44 10.19 5.71 1.09
CA HIS A 44 11.53 6.24 0.86
C HIS A 44 12.60 5.48 1.68
N GLY A 45 12.34 5.24 2.96
CA GLY A 45 13.22 4.47 3.84
C GLY A 45 13.42 3.03 3.36
N PHE A 46 12.35 2.37 2.94
CA PHE A 46 12.42 1.01 2.39
C PHE A 46 13.29 0.95 1.13
N LYS A 47 13.09 1.88 0.18
CA LYS A 47 13.90 1.97 -1.05
C LYS A 47 15.37 2.24 -0.75
N ASN A 48 15.67 3.08 0.24
CA ASN A 48 17.05 3.35 0.64
C ASN A 48 17.74 2.13 1.25
N ALA A 49 17.07 1.41 2.15
CA ALA A 49 17.60 0.18 2.73
C ALA A 49 17.90 -0.88 1.64
N GLN A 50 17.03 -1.02 0.64
CA GLN A 50 17.26 -1.94 -0.48
C GLN A 50 18.50 -1.54 -1.30
N ARG A 51 18.67 -0.25 -1.60
CA ARG A 51 19.84 0.27 -2.32
C ARG A 51 21.15 0.00 -1.57
N GLU A 52 21.16 0.18 -0.25
CA GLU A 52 22.34 -0.13 0.59
C GLU A 52 22.71 -1.62 0.55
N MET A 53 21.73 -2.50 0.39
CA MET A 53 21.93 -3.94 0.21
C MET A 53 22.26 -4.33 -1.24
N SER A 54 22.44 -3.37 -2.15
CA SER A 54 22.61 -3.58 -3.60
C SER A 54 21.49 -4.42 -4.24
N VAL A 55 20.29 -4.37 -3.66
CA VAL A 55 19.09 -5.01 -4.19
C VAL A 55 18.28 -3.92 -4.89
N GLU A 56 18.23 -3.95 -6.22
CA GLU A 56 17.31 -3.11 -6.96
C GLU A 56 15.91 -3.74 -7.00
N ASP A 57 14.88 -2.92 -6.77
CA ASP A 57 13.48 -3.35 -6.83
C ASP A 57 12.87 -2.80 -8.12
N GLU A 58 13.22 -3.41 -9.25
CA GLU A 58 12.79 -2.99 -10.59
C GLU A 58 11.27 -2.86 -10.69
N GLU A 59 10.54 -3.75 -10.02
CA GLU A 59 9.07 -3.72 -9.98
C GLU A 59 8.55 -2.46 -9.31
N ALA A 60 9.18 -2.04 -8.20
CA ALA A 60 8.84 -0.80 -7.52
C ALA A 60 9.19 0.41 -8.38
N SER A 61 10.35 0.41 -9.04
CA SER A 61 10.74 1.47 -9.98
C SER A 61 9.69 1.61 -11.10
N ALA A 62 9.29 0.51 -11.73
CA ALA A 62 8.27 0.50 -12.78
C ALA A 62 6.92 1.08 -12.33
N PHE A 63 6.49 0.83 -11.08
CA PHE A 63 5.28 1.46 -10.54
C PHE A 63 5.42 2.97 -10.40
N PHE A 64 6.55 3.47 -9.90
CA PHE A 64 6.76 4.92 -9.77
C PHE A 64 6.91 5.59 -11.14
N ASP A 65 7.52 4.93 -12.12
CA ASP A 65 7.58 5.40 -13.50
C ASP A 65 6.18 5.47 -14.11
N TRP A 66 5.35 4.44 -13.90
CA TRP A 66 3.95 4.45 -14.31
C TRP A 66 3.15 5.61 -13.67
N LEU A 67 3.41 5.96 -12.41
CA LEU A 67 2.81 7.16 -11.78
C LEU A 67 3.26 8.46 -12.45
N ILE A 68 4.52 8.55 -12.90
CA ILE A 68 5.02 9.70 -13.65
C ILE A 68 4.32 9.78 -15.02
N GLU A 69 4.27 8.68 -15.76
CA GLU A 69 3.66 8.58 -17.08
C GLU A 69 2.16 8.92 -17.07
N THR A 70 1.45 8.55 -16.01
CA THR A 70 0.02 8.84 -15.82
C THR A 70 -0.25 10.22 -15.22
N GLY A 71 0.78 11.01 -14.91
CA GLY A 71 0.65 12.36 -14.35
C GLY A 71 0.31 12.39 -12.85
N GLU A 72 0.40 11.26 -12.16
CA GLU A 72 0.13 11.13 -10.72
C GLU A 72 1.37 11.45 -9.86
N PHE A 73 2.54 11.63 -10.48
CA PHE A 73 3.78 12.03 -9.80
C PHE A 73 4.39 13.30 -10.43
N PRO A 74 3.83 14.50 -10.14
CA PRO A 74 4.40 15.76 -10.58
C PRO A 74 5.66 16.11 -9.79
N GLY A 75 6.37 17.17 -10.20
CA GLY A 75 7.65 17.58 -9.60
C GLY A 75 7.62 17.85 -8.09
N GLN A 76 6.47 18.24 -7.51
CA GLN A 76 6.32 18.40 -6.05
C GLN A 76 6.22 17.05 -5.28
N GLY A 77 6.15 15.92 -5.99
CA GLY A 77 5.93 14.60 -5.43
C GLY A 77 4.45 14.18 -5.40
N TRP A 78 4.22 12.87 -5.53
CA TRP A 78 2.88 12.26 -5.48
C TRP A 78 2.13 12.54 -4.17
N HIS A 79 2.81 12.51 -3.02
CA HIS A 79 2.20 12.70 -1.71
C HIS A 79 1.60 14.10 -1.56
N CYS A 80 2.34 15.15 -1.98
CA CYS A 80 1.85 16.51 -2.03
C CYS A 80 0.65 16.65 -2.99
N LYS A 81 0.72 16.01 -4.17
CA LYS A 81 -0.38 16.03 -5.13
C LYS A 81 -1.64 15.39 -4.55
N TYR A 82 -1.55 14.19 -3.99
CA TYR A 82 -2.73 13.48 -3.49
C TYR A 82 -3.36 14.21 -2.31
N LEU A 83 -2.55 14.78 -1.40
CA LEU A 83 -3.08 15.58 -0.31
C LEU A 83 -3.83 16.82 -0.83
N SER A 84 -3.28 17.50 -1.84
CA SER A 84 -3.93 18.65 -2.46
C SER A 84 -5.22 18.27 -3.21
N ASP A 85 -5.19 17.19 -3.99
CA ASP A 85 -6.34 16.70 -4.76
C ASP A 85 -7.51 16.30 -3.83
N GLU A 86 -7.21 15.78 -2.65
CA GLU A 86 -8.19 15.35 -1.64
C GLU A 86 -8.52 16.45 -0.61
N GLY A 87 -8.14 17.71 -0.87
CA GLY A 87 -8.51 18.86 -0.03
C GLY A 87 -7.88 18.86 1.37
N GLY A 88 -6.72 18.21 1.53
CA GLY A 88 -6.04 18.07 2.82
C GLY A 88 -6.47 16.84 3.63
N ASP A 89 -7.34 15.98 3.10
CA ASP A 89 -7.76 14.74 3.76
C ASP A 89 -6.68 13.66 3.63
N GLU A 90 -5.94 13.46 4.72
CA GLU A 90 -4.84 12.48 4.84
C GLU A 90 -5.30 11.04 4.53
N LEU A 91 -6.47 10.66 5.03
CA LEU A 91 -7.00 9.30 4.87
C LEU A 91 -7.32 9.04 3.39
N ARG A 92 -8.02 9.99 2.76
CA ARG A 92 -8.35 9.89 1.34
C ARG A 92 -7.10 9.93 0.46
N ALA A 93 -6.11 10.74 0.82
CA ALA A 93 -4.84 10.83 0.08
C ALA A 93 -4.05 9.51 0.14
N ILE A 94 -3.98 8.85 1.30
CA ILE A 94 -3.40 7.50 1.43
C ILE A 94 -4.24 6.47 0.66
N GLY A 95 -5.57 6.55 0.77
CA GLY A 95 -6.50 5.71 0.01
C GLY A 95 -6.29 5.83 -1.51
N LYS A 96 -6.05 7.05 -2.01
CA LYS A 96 -5.73 7.32 -3.41
C LYS A 96 -4.44 6.60 -3.84
N PHE A 97 -3.36 6.68 -3.04
CA PHE A 97 -2.13 5.95 -3.32
C PHE A 97 -2.37 4.44 -3.44
N PHE A 98 -3.08 3.84 -2.46
CA PHE A 98 -3.35 2.41 -2.49
C PHE A 98 -4.30 2.00 -3.61
N GLY A 99 -5.28 2.83 -3.97
CA GLY A 99 -6.13 2.60 -5.13
C GLY A 99 -5.35 2.58 -6.44
N LEU A 100 -4.38 3.48 -6.61
CA LEU A 100 -3.47 3.48 -7.77
C LEU A 100 -2.56 2.24 -7.79
N LEU A 101 -2.06 1.81 -6.62
CA LEU A 101 -1.33 0.55 -6.49
C LEU A 101 -2.18 -0.65 -6.93
N HIS A 102 -3.43 -0.74 -6.49
CA HIS A 102 -4.36 -1.80 -6.88
C HIS A 102 -4.62 -1.80 -8.37
N LYS A 103 -4.87 -0.61 -8.94
CA LYS A 103 -5.04 -0.44 -10.39
C LYS A 103 -3.83 -0.97 -11.15
N TYR A 104 -2.63 -0.54 -10.77
CA TYR A 104 -1.39 -1.00 -11.40
C TYR A 104 -1.23 -2.53 -11.33
N LEU A 105 -1.47 -3.13 -10.16
CA LEU A 105 -1.33 -4.60 -9.99
C LEU A 105 -2.36 -5.39 -10.79
N LEU A 106 -3.57 -4.87 -10.97
CA LEU A 106 -4.60 -5.48 -11.81
C LEU A 106 -4.27 -5.41 -13.32
N GLU A 107 -3.57 -4.36 -13.74
CA GLU A 107 -3.06 -4.19 -15.10
C GLU A 107 -1.86 -5.10 -15.37
N GLN A 108 -0.85 -5.08 -14.50
CA GLN A 108 0.42 -5.79 -14.70
C GLN A 108 0.34 -7.29 -14.35
N ARG A 109 -0.52 -7.66 -13.40
CA ARG A 109 -0.77 -9.04 -12.95
C ARG A 109 0.51 -9.84 -12.66
N PRO A 110 1.43 -9.33 -11.83
CA PRO A 110 2.67 -10.06 -11.55
C PRO A 110 2.37 -11.41 -10.89
N ALA A 111 3.20 -12.42 -11.14
CA ALA A 111 2.95 -13.79 -10.68
C ALA A 111 2.68 -13.88 -9.16
N TRP A 112 3.45 -13.15 -8.35
CA TRP A 112 3.27 -13.14 -6.90
C TRP A 112 1.92 -12.55 -6.46
N PHE A 113 1.35 -11.61 -7.23
CA PHE A 113 0.04 -11.02 -6.94
C PHE A 113 -1.06 -12.04 -7.21
N LEU A 114 -0.98 -12.74 -8.34
CA LEU A 114 -1.91 -13.82 -8.66
C LEU A 114 -1.81 -14.93 -7.63
N ASP A 115 -0.60 -15.37 -7.29
CA ASP A 115 -0.36 -16.44 -6.31
C ASP A 115 -0.89 -16.09 -4.92
N LEU A 116 -0.63 -14.88 -4.44
CA LEU A 116 -1.13 -14.42 -3.15
C LEU A 116 -2.66 -14.43 -3.12
N ASN A 117 -3.31 -14.04 -4.21
CA ASN A 117 -4.77 -14.00 -4.28
C ASN A 117 -5.43 -15.35 -4.55
N LYS A 118 -4.70 -16.47 -4.69
CA LYS A 118 -5.28 -17.82 -4.85
C LYS A 118 -5.89 -18.38 -3.56
N ALA A 119 -5.41 -17.96 -2.39
CA ALA A 119 -5.84 -18.47 -1.09
C ALA A 119 -6.22 -17.33 -0.14
N PRO A 120 -7.11 -17.57 0.84
CA PRO A 120 -7.47 -16.59 1.86
C PRO A 120 -6.26 -15.94 2.51
N GLN A 121 -6.32 -14.62 2.70
CA GLN A 121 -5.27 -13.86 3.37
C GLN A 121 -5.80 -13.34 4.71
N PRO A 122 -5.45 -13.97 5.85
CA PRO A 122 -5.89 -13.47 7.14
C PRO A 122 -5.16 -12.17 7.48
N SER A 123 -5.85 -11.24 8.15
CA SER A 123 -5.31 -9.98 8.67
C SER A 123 -4.02 -10.18 9.47
N GLN A 124 -3.05 -9.26 9.31
CA GLN A 124 -1.84 -9.27 10.16
C GLN A 124 -2.11 -8.75 11.57
N ILE A 125 -3.22 -8.03 11.75
CA ILE A 125 -3.70 -7.58 13.05
C ILE A 125 -4.53 -8.70 13.68
N HIS A 126 -4.19 -9.04 14.93
CA HIS A 126 -4.82 -10.11 15.70
C HIS A 126 -5.53 -9.52 16.91
N ARG A 127 -6.64 -10.16 17.30
CA ARG A 127 -7.36 -9.90 18.55
C ARG A 127 -6.55 -10.42 19.72
N GLY A 128 -6.89 -10.01 20.94
CA GLY A 128 -6.27 -10.55 22.16
C GLY A 128 -6.40 -12.08 22.32
N SER A 129 -7.35 -12.71 21.61
CA SER A 129 -7.50 -14.17 21.50
C SER A 129 -6.48 -14.85 20.60
N GLY A 130 -5.67 -14.09 19.85
CA GLY A 130 -4.75 -14.62 18.85
C GLY A 130 -5.40 -14.92 17.49
N GLU A 131 -6.70 -14.67 17.33
CA GLU A 131 -7.38 -14.79 16.02
C GLU A 131 -7.17 -13.52 15.18
N PRO A 132 -7.01 -13.65 13.85
CA PRO A 132 -6.91 -12.48 12.98
C PRO A 132 -8.22 -11.68 13.05
N VAL A 133 -8.12 -10.35 12.99
CA VAL A 133 -9.29 -9.46 13.05
C VAL A 133 -10.28 -9.77 11.91
N ARG A 134 -9.75 -10.14 10.74
CA ARG A 134 -10.47 -10.64 9.58
C ARG A 134 -9.80 -11.90 9.03
N PRO A 135 -10.54 -12.99 8.74
CA PRO A 135 -9.97 -14.25 8.26
C PRO A 135 -9.55 -14.20 6.79
N ASP A 136 -10.13 -13.29 5.99
CA ASP A 136 -9.73 -13.03 4.62
C ASP A 136 -9.90 -11.54 4.32
N ILE A 137 -8.84 -10.88 3.88
CA ILE A 137 -8.82 -9.45 3.56
C ILE A 137 -8.67 -9.17 2.06
N ARG A 138 -8.65 -10.21 1.23
CA ARG A 138 -8.52 -10.03 -0.23
C ARG A 138 -9.70 -9.24 -0.78
N LEU A 139 -9.42 -8.41 -1.78
CA LEU A 139 -10.45 -7.65 -2.48
C LEU A 139 -11.10 -8.53 -3.57
N PRO A 140 -12.45 -8.52 -3.72
CA PRO A 140 -13.15 -9.38 -4.67
C PRO A 140 -12.59 -9.32 -6.10
N GLY A 141 -12.34 -8.12 -6.64
CA GLY A 141 -11.79 -7.96 -7.99
C GLY A 141 -10.39 -8.56 -8.16
N HIS A 142 -9.60 -8.65 -7.09
CA HIS A 142 -8.27 -9.27 -7.14
C HIS A 142 -8.36 -10.80 -7.13
N VAL A 143 -9.35 -11.33 -6.40
CA VAL A 143 -9.67 -12.78 -6.40
C VAL A 143 -10.16 -13.21 -7.79
N ASP A 144 -11.04 -12.43 -8.41
CA ASP A 144 -11.60 -12.74 -9.73
C ASP A 144 -10.51 -12.81 -10.81
N VAL A 145 -9.57 -11.85 -10.80
CA VAL A 145 -8.42 -11.86 -11.71
C VAL A 145 -7.54 -13.09 -11.48
N ALA A 146 -7.23 -13.42 -10.22
CA ALA A 146 -6.42 -14.59 -9.89
C ALA A 146 -7.09 -15.92 -10.28
N ALA A 147 -8.42 -15.99 -10.23
CA ALA A 147 -9.20 -17.15 -10.65
C ALA A 147 -9.24 -17.31 -12.18
N SER A 148 -9.17 -16.19 -12.92
CA SER A 148 -9.27 -16.14 -14.38
C SER A 148 -7.95 -16.41 -15.11
N SER A 149 -6.81 -16.40 -14.41
CA SER A 149 -5.48 -16.66 -14.99
C SER A 149 -5.12 -18.15 -15.09
N ARG A 150 -6.10 -19.02 -15.36
CA ARG A 150 -5.91 -20.47 -15.56
C ARG A 150 -5.68 -20.83 -17.02
#